data_AF-A0A2D0IQZ9-F1
#
_entry.id   AF-A0A2D0IQZ9-F1
#
_cell.length_a   1.000
_cell.length_b   1.000
_cell.length_c   1.000
_cell.angle_alpha   90.00
_cell.angle_beta   90.00
_cell.angle_gamma   90.00
#
_symmetry.space_group_name_H-M   'P 1'
#
loop_
_entity.id
_entity.type
_entity.pdbx_description
1 polymer ?
#
loop_
_entity_poly.entity_id
_entity_poly.type
_entity_poly.pdbx_seq_one_letter_code
_entity_poly.pdbx_strand_id
1 'polypeptide(L)' 'MKTKTMPVKRKQLLKKVNEIIKKHEDFIQGMYAESAEQRERSIIPDWLINYQ' A
#
# COMPACT_ATOMS: atom_id res chain seq x y z
N MET A 1 12.98 -11.83 -16.42
CA MET A 1 12.96 -12.13 -14.97
C MET A 1 11.52 -12.35 -14.55
N LYS A 2 11.14 -13.55 -14.05
CA LYS A 2 9.80 -13.76 -13.49
C LYS A 2 9.76 -13.09 -12.12
N THR A 3 9.08 -11.95 -12.00
CA THR A 3 8.75 -11.34 -10.72
C THR A 3 7.92 -12.36 -9.92
N LYS A 4 8.54 -13.02 -8.94
CA LYS A 4 7.85 -13.88 -7.95
C LYS A 4 7.01 -12.98 -7.03
N THR A 5 5.92 -12.46 -7.57
CA THR A 5 4.90 -11.79 -6.77
C THR A 5 3.92 -12.86 -6.32
N MET A 6 3.67 -12.92 -5.01
CA MET A 6 2.58 -13.75 -4.52
C MET A 6 1.27 -13.02 -4.81
N PRO A 7 0.26 -13.70 -5.40
CA PRO A 7 -1.06 -13.12 -5.55
C PRO A 7 -1.63 -12.87 -4.14
N VAL A 8 -1.74 -11.60 -3.76
CA VAL A 8 -2.31 -11.15 -2.50
C VAL A 8 -3.72 -10.62 -2.76
N LYS A 9 -4.68 -11.01 -1.91
CA LYS A 9 -6.04 -10.46 -2.02
C LYS A 9 -6.00 -8.96 -1.72
N ARG A 10 -6.74 -8.16 -2.48
CA ARG A 10 -6.82 -6.68 -2.30
C ARG A 10 -7.05 -6.27 -0.82
N LYS A 11 -7.92 -6.98 -0.10
CA LYS A 11 -8.17 -6.73 1.33
C LYS A 11 -6.93 -6.93 2.22
N GLN A 12 -6.11 -7.95 1.94
CA GLN A 12 -4.87 -8.19 2.68
C GLN A 12 -3.80 -7.16 2.35
N LEU A 13 -3.73 -6.74 1.07
CA LEU A 13 -2.86 -5.66 0.64
C LEU A 13 -3.20 -4.35 1.35
N LEU A 14 -4.47 -3.96 1.34
CA LEU A 14 -4.95 -2.73 1.97
C LEU A 14 -4.70 -2.72 3.48
N LYS A 15 -4.90 -3.87 4.15
CA LYS A 15 -4.59 -3.99 5.58
C LYS A 15 -3.10 -3.73 5.83
N LYS A 16 -2.22 -4.38 5.04
CA LYS A 16 -0.76 -4.25 5.20
C LYS A 16 -0.28 -2.82 4.95
N VAL A 17 -0.86 -2.14 3.95
CA VAL A 17 -0.59 -0.73 3.66
C VAL A 17 -0.96 0.16 4.84
N ASN A 18 -2.17 -0.01 5.39
CA ASN A 18 -2.60 0.77 6.53
C ASN A 18 -1.78 0.48 7.80
N GLU A 19 -1.29 -0.75 7.97
CA GLU A 19 -0.34 -1.07 9.05
C GLU A 19 1.02 -0.41 8.87
N ILE A 20 1.51 -0.28 7.63
CA ILE A 20 2.77 0.43 7.34
C ILE A 20 2.59 1.94 7.60
N ILE A 21 1.49 2.53 7.11
CA ILE A 21 1.18 3.96 7.32
C ILE A 21 1.15 4.30 8.81
N LYS A 22 0.46 3.51 9.63
CA LYS A 22 0.37 3.73 11.09
C LYS A 22 1.70 3.63 11.84
N LYS A 23 2.70 2.98 11.26
CA LYS A 23 4.02 2.80 11.88
C LYS A 23 5.02 3.87 11.46
N HIS A 24 4.66 4.74 10.51
CA HIS A 24 5.52 5.82 10.07
C HIS A 24 5.61 6.90 11.16
N GLU A 25 6.78 7.49 11.36
CA GLU A 25 6.98 8.52 12.41
C GLU A 25 6.11 9.76 12.17
N ASP A 26 5.88 10.10 10.90
CA ASP A 26 5.02 11.20 10.46
C ASP A 26 3.53 10.85 10.40
N PHE A 27 3.11 9.75 11.03
CA PHE A 27 1.71 9.34 11.00
C PHE A 27 0.82 10.34 11.74
N ILE A 28 -0.14 10.91 11.02
CA ILE A 28 -1.20 11.75 11.58
C ILE A 28 -2.51 10.96 11.60
N GLN A 29 -3.28 11.07 12.68
CA GLN A 29 -4.63 10.49 12.74
C GLN A 29 -5.46 10.94 11.54
N GLY A 30 -6.03 9.97 10.81
CA GLY A 30 -6.77 10.22 9.58
C GLY A 30 -6.00 9.87 8.30
N MET A 31 -4.70 9.58 8.38
CA MET A 31 -3.96 9.02 7.24
C MET A 31 -4.27 7.52 7.09
N TYR A 32 -5.14 7.18 6.15
CA TYR A 32 -5.38 5.80 5.75
C TYR A 32 -5.50 5.73 4.23
N ALA A 33 -5.05 4.63 3.65
CA ALA A 33 -5.28 4.34 2.24
C ALA A 33 -6.66 3.71 2.08
N GLU A 34 -7.47 4.23 1.16
CA GLU A 34 -8.77 3.68 0.79
C GLU A 34 -8.61 2.59 -0.26
N SER A 35 -7.60 2.72 -1.11
CA SER A 35 -7.19 1.67 -2.03
C SER A 35 -5.67 1.57 -2.14
N ALA A 36 -5.21 0.42 -2.62
CA ALA A 36 -3.79 0.17 -2.83
C ALA A 36 -3.61 -0.75 -4.04
N GLU A 37 -2.66 -0.39 -4.89
CA GLU A 37 -2.19 -1.21 -6.00
C GLU A 37 -0.84 -1.82 -5.67
N GLN A 38 -0.62 -3.07 -6.08
CA GLN A 38 0.72 -3.66 -6.04
C GLN A 38 1.27 -3.68 -7.46
N ARG A 39 2.28 -2.85 -7.72
CA ARG A 39 3.00 -2.83 -8.99
C ARG A 39 4.36 -3.50 -8.79
N GLU A 40 4.56 -4.64 -9.45
CA GLU A 40 5.74 -5.48 -9.32
C GLU A 40 6.16 -5.73 -7.86
N ARG A 41 7.12 -4.96 -7.35
CA ARG A 41 7.70 -5.12 -6.00
C ARG A 41 7.28 -4.03 -5.01
N SER A 42 6.49 -3.06 -5.45
CA SER A 42 6.09 -1.90 -4.66
C SER A 42 4.58 -1.89 -4.44
N ILE A 43 4.18 -1.55 -3.22
CA ILE A 43 2.79 -1.31 -2.88
C ILE A 43 2.57 0.19 -2.89
N ILE A 44 1.63 0.64 -3.72
CA ILE A 44 1.34 2.05 -3.96
C ILE A 44 -0.08 2.31 -3.42
N PRO A 45 -0.21 3.08 -2.32
CA PRO A 45 -1.51 3.55 -1.84
C PRO A 45 -2.09 4.62 -2.78
N ASP A 46 -3.41 4.80 -2.76
CA ASP A 46 -4.14 5.67 -3.70
C ASP A 46 -3.67 7.14 -3.70
N TRP A 47 -3.33 7.67 -2.54
CA TRP A 47 -2.81 9.04 -2.39
C TRP A 47 -1.44 9.23 -3.04
N LEU A 48 -0.67 8.16 -3.26
CA LEU A 48 0.61 8.19 -3.94
C LEU A 48 0.48 7.97 -5.45
N ILE A 49 -0.61 7.32 -5.90
CA ILE A 49 -0.89 7.12 -7.33
C ILE A 49 -1.18 8.46 -8.02
N ASN A 50 -1.87 9.38 -7.34
CA ASN A 50 -2.23 10.70 -7.88
C ASN A 50 -1.08 11.73 -7.85
N TYR A 51 0.09 11.36 -7.34
CA TYR A 51 1.27 12.24 -7.21
C TYR A 51 2.39 11.92 -8.23
N GLN A 52 2.16 10.98 -9.17
CA GLN A 52 3.05 10.67 -10.30
C GLN A 52 2.41 11.09 -11.63
#